data_AF-A0A934FYV6-F1
#
_entry.id   AF-A0A934FYV6-F1
#
_cell.length_a   1.000
_cell.length_b   1.000
_cell.length_c   1.000
_cell.angle_alpha   90.00
_cell.angle_beta   90.00
_cell.angle_gamma   90.00
#
_symmetry.space_group_name_H-M   'P 1'
#
loop_
_entity.id
_entity.type
_entity.pdbx_description
1 polymer ?
#
loop_
_entity_poly.entity_id
_entity_poly.type
_entity_poly.pdbx_seq_one_letter_code
_entity_poly.pdbx_strand_id
1 'polypeptide(L)'
;MIKYTTLRHETVDIELLPKAHKTLFLEVSEYYRQKPSWVDFQNFWLTKITGTLAKKLTRAEIIQTAIYKICQDMDSRLGIEQGYIRQSDYRDILAMIIYKNYSSRYQFCKEVGIDEAFLSNVLNKKKSFSIENLEKILAKIGYEIEIRKKTA
;
A
#
# COMPACT_ATOMS: atom_id res chain seq x y z
N MET A 1 -16.84 12.46 13.45
CA MET A 1 -16.68 11.42 12.41
C MET A 1 -15.20 11.06 12.34
N ILE A 2 -14.83 9.87 12.79
CA ILE A 2 -13.43 9.44 12.78
C ILE A 2 -13.13 8.86 11.40
N LYS A 3 -12.25 9.51 10.65
CA LYS A 3 -11.77 9.03 9.35
C LYS A 3 -10.31 8.65 9.43
N TYR A 4 -9.93 7.54 8.79
CA TYR A 4 -8.55 7.12 8.62
C TYR A 4 -8.14 7.30 7.16
N THR A 5 -6.96 7.87 6.92
CA THR A 5 -6.39 8.01 5.57
C THR A 5 -5.11 7.20 5.46
N THR A 6 -5.08 6.24 4.53
CA THR A 6 -3.89 5.39 4.32
C THR A 6 -2.76 6.16 3.64
N LEU A 7 -1.54 5.58 3.60
CA LEU A 7 -0.42 6.08 2.80
C LEU A 7 -0.74 6.15 1.30
N ARG A 8 -1.76 5.41 0.85
CA ARG A 8 -2.26 5.43 -0.54
C ARG A 8 -3.41 6.43 -0.74
N HIS A 9 -3.71 7.24 0.28
CA HIS A 9 -4.80 8.21 0.29
C HIS A 9 -6.21 7.62 0.17
N GLU A 10 -6.37 6.33 0.47
CA GLU A 10 -7.68 5.73 0.63
C GLU A 10 -8.25 6.17 1.98
N THR A 11 -9.49 6.66 1.97
CA THR A 11 -10.19 7.09 3.19
C THR A 11 -11.14 6.01 3.66
N VAL A 12 -11.04 5.65 4.93
CA VAL A 12 -11.97 4.73 5.61
C VAL A 12 -12.72 5.50 6.69
N ASP A 13 -14.06 5.47 6.61
CA ASP A 13 -14.89 5.97 7.71
C ASP A 13 -14.97 4.90 8.81
N ILE A 14 -14.32 5.20 9.95
CA ILE A 14 -14.27 4.28 11.08
C ILE A 14 -15.65 4.11 11.69
N GLU A 15 -16.54 5.09 11.57
CA GLU A 15 -17.89 5.00 12.14
C GLU A 15 -18.79 3.99 11.43
N LEU A 16 -18.47 3.66 10.18
CA LEU A 16 -19.22 2.67 9.41
C LEU A 16 -18.68 1.25 9.61
N LEU A 17 -17.59 1.08 10.36
CA LEU A 17 -17.04 -0.25 10.62
C LEU A 17 -17.90 -1.04 11.62
N PRO A 18 -17.95 -2.38 11.50
CA PRO A 18 -18.56 -3.23 12.51
C PRO A 18 -17.95 -2.99 13.90
N LYS A 19 -18.75 -3.18 14.96
CA LYS A 19 -18.32 -2.93 16.36
C LYS A 19 -16.97 -3.58 16.71
N ALA A 20 -16.78 -4.85 16.33
CA ALA A 20 -15.53 -5.57 16.56
C ALA A 20 -14.33 -4.92 15.86
N HIS A 21 -14.52 -4.37 14.65
CA HIS A 21 -13.47 -3.69 13.89
C HIS A 21 -13.14 -2.33 14.51
N LYS A 22 -14.15 -1.60 15.02
CA LYS A 22 -13.93 -0.35 15.76
C LYS A 22 -13.11 -0.58 17.03
N THR A 23 -13.44 -1.62 17.80
CA THR A 23 -12.67 -1.97 19.01
C THR A 23 -11.22 -2.29 18.66
N LEU A 24 -10.99 -3.13 17.64
CA LEU A 24 -9.64 -3.42 17.14
C LEU A 24 -8.91 -2.15 16.68
N PHE A 25 -9.58 -1.26 15.97
CA PHE A 25 -8.99 0.01 15.54
C PHE A 25 -8.51 0.83 16.73
N LEU A 26 -9.32 0.98 17.78
CA LEU A 26 -8.95 1.74 18.97
C LEU A 26 -7.76 1.12 19.70
N GLU A 27 -7.77 -0.19 19.92
CA GLU A 27 -6.68 -0.90 20.58
C GLU A 27 -5.36 -0.81 19.80
N VAL A 28 -5.41 -1.07 18.49
CA VAL A 28 -4.21 -1.00 17.63
C VAL A 28 -3.71 0.43 17.50
N SER A 29 -4.60 1.41 17.37
CA SER A 29 -4.21 2.83 17.33
C SER A 29 -3.55 3.29 18.63
N GLU A 30 -4.04 2.81 19.77
CA GLU A 30 -3.44 3.14 21.07
C GLU A 30 -2.03 2.57 21.18
N TYR A 31 -1.83 1.31 20.82
CA TYR A 31 -0.49 0.72 20.84
C TYR A 31 0.44 1.37 19.81
N TYR A 32 -0.06 1.68 18.61
CA TYR A 32 0.69 2.40 17.59
C TYR A 32 1.21 3.76 18.10
N ARG A 33 0.39 4.52 18.84
CA ARG A 33 0.77 5.83 19.41
C ARG A 33 1.92 5.74 20.41
N GLN A 34 2.14 4.58 21.03
CA GLN A 34 3.25 4.36 21.96
C GLN A 34 4.59 4.18 21.23
N LYS A 35 4.58 4.16 19.88
CA LYS A 35 5.76 3.93 19.03
C LYS A 35 6.58 2.69 19.44
N PRO A 36 5.95 1.51 19.56
CA PRO A 36 6.67 0.26 19.81
C PRO A 36 7.65 -0.05 18.68
N SER A 37 8.53 -1.04 18.86
CA SER A 37 9.35 -1.50 17.73
C SER A 37 8.44 -2.02 16.60
N TRP A 38 8.89 -1.89 15.35
CA TRP A 38 8.12 -2.35 14.19
C TRP A 38 7.75 -3.84 14.31
N VAL A 39 8.68 -4.66 14.80
CA VAL A 39 8.46 -6.10 15.01
C VAL A 39 7.41 -6.37 16.09
N ASP A 40 7.47 -5.65 17.22
CA ASP A 40 6.49 -5.82 18.31
C ASP A 40 5.11 -5.38 17.87
N PHE A 41 5.02 -4.27 17.13
CA PHE A 41 3.78 -3.79 16.56
C PHE A 41 3.17 -4.83 15.61
N GLN A 42 3.96 -5.34 14.67
CA GLN A 42 3.53 -6.32 13.70
C GLN A 42 2.93 -7.55 14.38
N ASN A 43 3.65 -8.11 15.36
CA ASN A 43 3.21 -9.26 16.12
C ASN A 43 1.93 -8.98 16.92
N PHE A 44 1.85 -7.80 17.55
CA PHE A 44 0.69 -7.39 18.33
C PHE A 44 -0.59 -7.34 17.48
N TRP A 45 -0.58 -6.55 16.39
CA TRP A 45 -1.82 -6.32 15.64
C TRP A 45 -2.26 -7.59 14.89
N LEU A 46 -1.33 -8.40 14.38
CA LEU A 46 -1.63 -9.68 13.74
C LEU A 46 -2.30 -10.64 14.72
N THR A 47 -1.79 -10.73 15.95
CA THR A 47 -2.37 -11.56 17.02
C THR A 47 -3.77 -11.08 17.39
N LYS A 48 -3.99 -9.76 17.52
CA LYS A 48 -5.30 -9.18 17.83
C LYS A 48 -6.34 -9.44 16.74
N ILE A 49 -5.96 -9.23 15.49
CA ILE A 49 -6.83 -9.44 14.32
C ILE A 49 -7.22 -10.92 14.21
N THR A 50 -6.24 -11.82 14.23
CA THR A 50 -6.50 -13.26 14.10
C THR A 50 -7.33 -13.79 15.26
N GLY A 51 -6.99 -13.44 16.51
CA GLY A 51 -7.75 -13.87 17.70
C GLY A 51 -9.21 -13.39 17.72
N THR A 52 -9.50 -12.26 17.07
CA THR A 52 -10.85 -11.67 17.04
C THR A 52 -11.67 -12.13 15.83
N LEU A 53 -11.08 -12.12 14.64
CA LEU A 53 -11.81 -12.32 13.38
C LEU A 53 -11.79 -13.76 12.87
N ALA A 54 -10.78 -14.57 13.21
CA ALA A 54 -10.67 -15.95 12.71
C ALA A 54 -11.78 -16.88 13.23
N LYS A 55 -12.56 -16.44 14.22
CA LYS A 55 -13.77 -17.13 14.68
C LYS A 55 -14.93 -17.07 13.68
N LYS A 56 -14.91 -16.11 12.74
CA LYS A 56 -16.01 -15.84 11.81
C LYS A 56 -15.57 -15.75 10.35
N LEU A 57 -14.31 -15.45 10.10
CA LEU A 57 -13.77 -15.19 8.77
C LEU A 57 -12.57 -16.09 8.51
N THR A 58 -12.44 -16.53 7.26
CA THR A 58 -11.23 -17.18 6.77
C THR A 58 -10.08 -16.16 6.66
N ARG A 59 -8.84 -16.67 6.56
CA ARG A 59 -7.66 -15.81 6.33
C ARG A 59 -7.81 -14.94 5.08
N ALA A 60 -8.37 -15.50 4.00
CA ALA A 60 -8.59 -14.78 2.74
C ALA A 60 -9.62 -13.64 2.88
N GLU A 61 -10.64 -13.81 3.72
CA GLU A 61 -11.61 -12.75 4.00
C GLU A 61 -11.02 -11.69 4.94
N ILE A 62 -10.26 -12.10 5.97
CA ILE A 62 -9.61 -11.18 6.92
C ILE A 62 -8.73 -10.17 6.20
N ILE A 63 -7.88 -10.60 5.27
CA ILE A 63 -6.98 -9.70 4.53
C ILE A 63 -7.71 -8.67 3.67
N GLN A 64 -8.97 -8.93 3.31
CA GLN A 64 -9.79 -7.98 2.54
C GLN A 64 -10.53 -6.97 3.42
N THR A 65 -10.61 -7.19 4.73
CA THR A 65 -11.30 -6.29 5.65
C THR A 65 -10.61 -4.92 5.73
N ALA A 66 -11.41 -3.86 5.92
CA ALA A 66 -10.89 -2.51 6.10
C ALA A 66 -9.95 -2.40 7.32
N ILE A 67 -10.25 -3.08 8.42
CA ILE A 67 -9.42 -3.04 9.62
C ILE A 67 -8.05 -3.67 9.39
N TYR A 68 -7.96 -4.78 8.66
CA TYR A 68 -6.68 -5.38 8.30
C TYR A 68 -5.82 -4.41 7.49
N LYS A 69 -6.43 -3.76 6.48
CA LYS A 69 -5.74 -2.75 5.64
C LYS A 69 -5.27 -1.55 6.46
N ILE A 70 -6.05 -1.11 7.44
CA ILE A 70 -5.64 -0.03 8.36
C ILE A 70 -4.44 -0.46 9.21
N CYS A 71 -4.48 -1.65 9.84
CA CYS A 71 -3.36 -2.13 10.66
C CYS A 71 -2.09 -2.31 9.82
N GLN A 72 -2.22 -2.84 8.60
CA GLN A 72 -1.11 -2.97 7.66
C GLN A 72 -0.52 -1.61 7.25
N ASP A 73 -1.37 -0.58 7.10
CA ASP A 73 -0.91 0.78 6.81
C ASP A 73 -0.14 1.37 7.99
N MET A 74 -0.63 1.21 9.23
CA MET A 74 0.10 1.61 10.45
C MET A 74 1.44 0.88 10.58
N ASP A 75 1.46 -0.43 10.29
CA ASP A 75 2.66 -1.27 10.29
C ASP A 75 3.70 -0.74 9.30
N SER A 76 3.24 -0.42 8.10
CA SER A 76 4.08 0.17 7.04
C SER A 76 4.62 1.53 7.45
N ARG A 77 3.80 2.39 8.06
CA ARG A 77 4.22 3.71 8.56
C ARG A 77 5.30 3.59 9.61
N LEU A 78 5.13 2.68 10.58
CA LEU A 78 6.09 2.46 11.65
C LEU A 78 7.41 1.90 11.11
N GLY A 79 7.34 0.92 10.21
CA GLY A 79 8.52 0.38 9.56
C GLY A 79 9.28 1.41 8.71
N ILE A 80 8.57 2.35 8.06
CA ILE A 80 9.19 3.48 7.36
C ILE A 80 9.84 4.45 8.36
N GLU A 81 9.13 4.85 9.41
CA GLU A 81 9.63 5.76 10.45
C GLU A 81 10.90 5.22 11.12
N GLN A 82 10.96 3.91 11.35
CA GLN A 82 12.09 3.23 11.99
C GLN A 82 13.18 2.76 11.00
N GLY A 83 13.00 3.01 9.70
CA GLY A 83 14.01 2.69 8.68
C GLY A 83 14.07 1.22 8.23
N TYR A 84 13.16 0.37 8.67
CA TYR A 84 13.06 -1.03 8.24
C TYR A 84 12.40 -1.19 6.87
N ILE A 85 11.52 -0.27 6.49
CA ILE A 85 10.79 -0.28 5.21
C ILE A 85 11.17 0.97 4.43
N ARG A 86 11.52 0.81 3.15
CA ARG A 86 11.71 1.98 2.28
C ARG A 86 10.35 2.59 1.92
N GLN A 87 10.30 3.91 1.81
CA GLN A 87 9.14 4.59 1.24
C GLN A 87 8.90 4.11 -0.21
N SER A 88 7.64 3.85 -0.54
CA SER A 88 7.22 3.50 -1.89
C SER A 88 7.44 4.70 -2.83
N ASP A 89 7.86 4.43 -4.05
CA ASP A 89 7.94 5.44 -5.12
C ASP A 89 7.06 5.04 -6.32
N TYR A 90 7.04 5.87 -7.37
CA TYR A 90 6.21 5.63 -8.55
C TYR A 90 6.52 4.30 -9.25
N ARG A 91 7.74 3.76 -9.08
CA ARG A 91 8.17 2.50 -9.71
C ARG A 91 7.47 1.30 -9.08
N ASP A 92 7.14 1.38 -7.79
CA ASP A 92 6.36 0.37 -7.09
C ASP A 92 4.93 0.31 -7.63
N ILE A 93 4.34 1.48 -7.88
CA ILE A 93 3.02 1.60 -8.49
C ILE A 93 3.05 1.05 -9.92
N LEU A 94 4.04 1.45 -10.71
CA LEU A 94 4.23 0.95 -12.08
C LEU A 94 4.40 -0.58 -12.11
N ALA A 95 5.24 -1.14 -11.23
CA ALA A 95 5.41 -2.58 -11.13
C ALA A 95 4.10 -3.30 -10.76
N MET A 96 3.29 -2.72 -9.89
CA MET A 96 1.99 -3.26 -9.52
C MET A 96 0.99 -3.21 -10.68
N ILE A 97 0.95 -2.11 -11.43
CA ILE A 97 0.11 -1.98 -12.64
C ILE A 97 0.49 -3.06 -13.66
N ILE A 98 1.79 -3.23 -13.92
CA ILE A 98 2.30 -4.26 -14.84
C ILE A 98 1.87 -5.65 -14.37
N TYR A 99 2.09 -5.97 -13.09
CA TYR A 99 1.74 -7.27 -12.53
C TYR A 99 0.23 -7.58 -12.60
N LYS A 100 -0.63 -6.58 -12.37
CA LYS A 100 -2.09 -6.76 -12.34
C LYS A 100 -2.72 -6.85 -13.74
N ASN A 101 -2.21 -6.05 -14.68
CA ASN A 101 -2.88 -5.84 -15.97
C ASN A 101 -2.20 -6.60 -17.11
N TYR A 102 -1.00 -7.13 -16.91
CA TYR A 102 -0.20 -7.77 -17.97
C TYR A 102 0.31 -9.14 -17.54
N SER A 103 0.34 -10.08 -18.48
CA SER A 103 0.90 -11.43 -18.26
C SER A 103 2.41 -11.42 -18.05
N SER A 104 3.11 -10.39 -18.54
CA SER A 104 4.56 -10.26 -18.48
C SER A 104 5.01 -8.81 -18.69
N ARG A 105 6.25 -8.51 -18.25
CA ARG A 105 6.91 -7.22 -18.55
C ARG A 105 7.07 -7.00 -20.05
N TYR A 106 7.37 -8.06 -20.80
CA TYR A 106 7.46 -8.03 -22.26
C TYR A 106 6.16 -7.54 -22.91
N GLN A 107 5.00 -8.07 -22.49
CA GLN A 107 3.71 -7.65 -23.03
C GLN A 107 3.46 -6.16 -22.78
N PHE A 108 3.71 -5.69 -21.56
CA PHE A 108 3.61 -4.27 -21.24
C PHE A 108 4.54 -3.43 -22.12
N CYS A 109 5.82 -3.82 -22.22
CA CYS A 109 6.82 -3.09 -23.02
C CYS A 109 6.40 -2.97 -24.49
N LYS A 110 5.85 -4.05 -25.06
CA LYS A 110 5.33 -4.09 -26.43
C LYS A 110 4.16 -3.13 -26.63
N GLU A 111 3.24 -3.07 -25.67
CA GLU A 111 2.05 -2.20 -25.74
C GLU A 111 2.42 -0.72 -25.64
N VAL A 112 3.29 -0.36 -24.69
CA VAL A 112 3.66 1.05 -24.48
C VAL A 112 4.77 1.53 -25.42
N GLY A 113 5.49 0.60 -26.06
CA GLY A 113 6.54 0.88 -27.03
C GLY A 113 7.88 1.24 -26.38
N ILE A 114 8.29 0.51 -25.35
CA ILE A 114 9.60 0.68 -24.69
C ILE A 114 10.40 -0.61 -24.70
N ASP A 115 11.72 -0.48 -24.48
CA ASP A 115 12.61 -1.62 -24.32
C ASP A 115 12.50 -2.26 -22.92
N GLU A 116 12.54 -3.60 -22.85
CA GLU A 116 12.42 -4.35 -21.60
C GLU A 116 13.64 -4.17 -20.69
N ALA A 117 14.84 -4.06 -21.27
CA ALA A 117 16.05 -3.75 -20.52
C ALA A 117 15.99 -2.34 -19.93
N PHE A 118 15.43 -1.37 -20.65
CA PHE A 118 15.17 -0.04 -20.15
C PHE A 118 14.19 -0.05 -18.98
N LEU A 119 13.05 -0.74 -19.11
CA LEU A 119 12.08 -0.90 -18.01
C LEU A 119 12.73 -1.54 -16.79
N SER A 120 13.49 -2.63 -16.97
CA SER A 120 14.21 -3.30 -15.88
C SER A 120 15.16 -2.34 -15.15
N ASN A 121 15.88 -1.49 -15.87
CA ASN A 121 16.74 -0.48 -15.28
C ASN A 121 15.95 0.60 -14.53
N VAL A 122 14.77 0.99 -15.02
CA VAL A 122 13.88 1.93 -14.31
C VAL A 122 13.38 1.32 -13.01
N LEU A 123 12.84 0.09 -13.04
CA LEU A 123 12.31 -0.59 -11.85
C LEU A 123 13.40 -0.82 -10.79
N ASN A 124 14.64 -1.06 -11.21
CA ASN A 124 15.81 -1.21 -10.33
C ASN A 124 16.47 0.12 -9.93
N LYS A 125 15.82 1.26 -10.17
CA LYS A 125 16.33 2.61 -9.82
C LYS A 125 17.67 2.98 -10.46
N LYS A 126 18.09 2.27 -11.51
CA LYS A 126 19.30 2.60 -12.30
C LYS A 126 19.03 3.67 -13.35
N LYS A 127 17.76 3.81 -13.77
CA LYS A 127 17.28 4.85 -14.68
C LYS A 127 15.95 5.43 -14.19
N SER A 128 15.52 6.51 -14.81
CA SER A 128 14.23 7.16 -14.59
C SER A 128 13.60 7.49 -15.93
N PHE A 129 12.27 7.51 -15.98
CA PHE A 129 11.57 8.16 -17.09
C PHE A 129 11.70 9.68 -16.93
N SER A 130 11.76 10.41 -18.04
CA SER A 130 11.35 11.82 -18.00
C SER A 130 9.86 11.89 -17.70
N ILE A 131 9.40 13.01 -17.12
CA ILE A 131 7.98 13.19 -16.79
C ILE A 131 7.12 13.02 -18.06
N GLU A 132 7.49 13.68 -19.15
CA GLU A 132 6.80 13.60 -20.44
C GLU A 132 6.69 12.15 -20.98
N ASN A 133 7.76 11.36 -20.85
CA ASN A 133 7.72 9.97 -21.29
C ASN A 133 6.85 9.11 -20.37
N LEU A 134 6.90 9.36 -19.07
CA LEU A 134 6.05 8.67 -18.11
C LEU A 134 4.57 8.97 -18.37
N GLU A 135 4.21 10.24 -18.61
CA GLU A 135 2.85 10.66 -18.97
C GLU A 135 2.37 9.96 -20.24
N LYS A 136 3.18 9.96 -21.31
CA LYS A 136 2.84 9.28 -22.57
C LYS A 136 2.61 7.78 -22.38
N ILE A 137 3.45 7.12 -21.58
CA ILE A 137 3.33 5.69 -21.30
C ILE A 137 2.08 5.40 -20.48
N LEU A 138 1.84 6.15 -19.41
CA LEU A 138 0.68 5.98 -18.55
C LEU A 138 -0.63 6.27 -19.28
N ALA A 139 -0.67 7.32 -20.12
CA ALA A 139 -1.85 7.66 -20.90
C ALA A 139 -2.29 6.51 -21.84
N LYS A 140 -1.33 5.79 -22.47
CA LYS A 140 -1.64 4.63 -23.31
C LYS A 140 -2.36 3.50 -22.56
N ILE A 141 -2.12 3.39 -21.26
CA ILE A 141 -2.66 2.32 -20.43
C ILE A 141 -3.77 2.81 -19.49
N GLY A 142 -4.29 4.02 -19.73
CA GLY A 142 -5.42 4.60 -19.00
C GLY A 142 -5.08 5.16 -17.61
N TYR A 143 -3.83 5.57 -17.37
CA TYR A 143 -3.40 6.20 -16.12
C TYR A 143 -2.87 7.62 -16.37
N GLU A 144 -2.92 8.46 -15.33
CA GLU A 144 -2.41 9.83 -15.36
C GLU A 144 -1.49 10.11 -14.16
N ILE A 145 -0.64 11.14 -14.29
CA ILE A 145 0.21 11.61 -13.20
C ILE A 145 -0.51 12.73 -12.46
N GLU A 146 -0.45 12.69 -11.12
CA GLU A 146 -0.97 13.75 -10.26
C GLU A 146 0.16 14.32 -9.39
N ILE A 147 0.21 15.64 -9.29
CA ILE A 147 1.08 16.34 -8.32
C ILE A 147 0.33 16.48 -7.01
N ARG A 148 0.90 15.95 -5.93
CA ARG A 148 0.29 15.98 -4.60
C ARG A 148 1.18 16.71 -3.60
N LYS A 149 0.55 17.43 -2.66
CA LYS A 149 1.24 18.02 -1.51
C LYS A 149 1.78 16.90 -0.62
N LYS A 150 3.05 16.98 -0.24
CA LYS A 150 3.62 16.06 0.76
C LYS A 150 2.89 16.27 2.08
N THR A 151 2.17 15.24 2.53
CA THR A 151 1.63 15.19 3.90
C THR A 151 2.81 15.03 4.85
N ALA A 152 2.95 15.98 5.79
CA ALA A 152 3.95 15.96 6.85
C ALA A 152 3.67 14.84 7.85
#